data_AF-A0A1E7EKH1-F1
#
_entry.id   AF-A0A1E7EKH1-F1
#
_cell.length_a   1.000
_cell.length_b   1.000
_cell.length_c   1.000
_cell.angle_alpha   90.00
_cell.angle_beta   90.00
_cell.angle_gamma   90.00
#
_symmetry.space_group_name_H-M   'P 1'
#
loop_
_entity.id
_entity.type
_entity.pdbx_description
1 polymer ?
#
loop_
_entity_poly.entity_id
_entity_poly.type
_entity_poly.pdbx_seq_one_letter_code
_entity_poly.pdbx_strand_id
1 'polypeptide(L)'
;MNIGREPETNGMVSSEWAKSGCRLPVIAQCDFQQQESNDDKKKQTTTTGIVVPLTNDIRYTGPDGEIIKPIQGGEWSLNNNSNDSQSNKNELSFYMNFPEELIRRDVIINAGAILRLEGIMYSTTQLKEMNTNFYTARDQKWDAGEELNSIEKRRTAPLKWNPNQNKWEKESFPEDTILVRLQKETNLKRAEQKIKEINQERPNPKDISLDCGPFPGIVDDDGDGDGDVYFRKKGKVLLQSGGNGGIFGQWSINKQCVIGTWSAEPINDKPLSYY
;
A
#
# COMPACT_ATOMS: atom_id res chain seq x y z
N MET A 1 0.92 -10.61 -11.52
CA MET A 1 -0.56 -10.60 -11.36
C MET A 1 -1.03 -11.99 -10.97
N ASN A 2 -2.03 -12.08 -10.10
CA ASN A 2 -2.70 -13.33 -9.73
C ASN A 2 -4.20 -13.15 -9.94
N ILE A 3 -4.75 -13.81 -10.97
CA ILE A 3 -6.15 -13.67 -11.39
C ILE A 3 -6.92 -14.93 -10.98
N GLY A 4 -8.08 -14.77 -10.36
CA GLY A 4 -8.88 -15.85 -9.80
C GLY A 4 -9.43 -15.51 -8.41
N ARG A 5 -10.17 -16.45 -7.80
CA ARG A 5 -10.82 -16.21 -6.50
C ARG A 5 -9.79 -16.15 -5.37
N GLU A 6 -9.81 -15.08 -4.58
CA GLU A 6 -9.10 -15.05 -3.29
C GLU A 6 -9.98 -15.68 -2.20
N PRO A 7 -9.44 -16.55 -1.32
CA PRO A 7 -10.19 -17.10 -0.19
C PRO A 7 -10.73 -16.03 0.79
N GLU A 8 -10.09 -14.86 0.83
CA GLU A 8 -10.43 -13.78 1.77
C GLU A 8 -11.36 -12.71 1.17
N THR A 9 -11.63 -12.74 -0.16
CA THR A 9 -12.62 -11.86 -0.78
C THR A 9 -14.02 -12.48 -0.67
N ASN A 10 -14.50 -12.60 0.57
CA ASN A 10 -15.89 -12.95 0.85
C ASN A 10 -16.84 -11.93 0.20
N GLY A 11 -17.32 -12.24 -1.01
CA GLY A 11 -18.41 -11.52 -1.67
C GLY A 11 -18.03 -10.58 -2.83
N MET A 12 -16.75 -10.48 -3.24
CA MET A 12 -16.36 -9.57 -4.34
C MET A 12 -16.18 -10.22 -5.72
N VAL A 13 -16.06 -11.55 -5.78
CA VAL A 13 -15.97 -12.29 -7.06
C VAL A 13 -17.23 -13.16 -7.21
N SER A 14 -18.00 -12.96 -8.28
CA SER A 14 -19.16 -13.81 -8.60
C SER A 14 -18.72 -15.28 -8.73
N SER A 15 -19.54 -16.21 -8.21
CA SER A 15 -19.32 -17.67 -8.26
C SER A 15 -19.24 -18.25 -9.68
N GLU A 16 -19.52 -17.45 -10.69
CA GLU A 16 -19.51 -17.82 -12.11
C GLU A 16 -18.11 -17.86 -12.74
N TRP A 17 -17.10 -17.18 -12.14
CA TRP A 17 -15.80 -16.95 -12.80
C TRP A 17 -14.63 -17.80 -12.28
N ALA A 18 -14.74 -18.38 -11.10
CA ALA A 18 -13.75 -19.30 -10.53
C ALA A 18 -14.40 -20.13 -9.40
N LYS A 19 -14.85 -21.33 -9.74
CA LYS A 19 -15.58 -22.24 -8.83
C LYS A 19 -14.65 -22.95 -7.84
N SER A 20 -13.38 -23.13 -8.19
CA SER A 20 -12.48 -24.07 -7.53
C SER A 20 -11.36 -23.43 -6.68
N GLY A 21 -11.30 -22.10 -6.59
CA GLY A 21 -10.19 -21.39 -5.94
C GLY A 21 -8.87 -21.42 -6.72
N CYS A 22 -8.90 -21.89 -7.98
CA CYS A 22 -7.73 -21.85 -8.86
C CYS A 22 -7.35 -20.42 -9.23
N ARG A 23 -6.07 -20.25 -9.57
CA ARG A 23 -5.45 -18.97 -9.93
C ARG A 23 -4.67 -19.10 -11.23
N LEU A 24 -4.74 -18.05 -12.04
CA LEU A 24 -3.89 -17.79 -13.19
C LEU A 24 -2.84 -16.75 -12.81
N PRO A 25 -1.60 -17.17 -12.47
CA PRO A 25 -0.48 -16.26 -12.32
C PRO A 25 -0.05 -15.78 -13.71
N VAL A 26 0.02 -14.47 -13.87
CA VAL A 26 0.55 -13.82 -15.07
C VAL A 26 1.71 -12.92 -14.63
N ILE A 27 2.88 -13.16 -15.20
CA ILE A 27 4.08 -12.37 -14.98
C ILE A 27 4.40 -11.68 -16.29
N ALA A 28 4.55 -10.36 -16.24
CA ALA A 28 4.97 -9.54 -17.36
C ALA A 28 5.98 -8.53 -16.82
N GLN A 29 7.09 -8.36 -17.51
CA GLN A 29 8.02 -7.27 -17.26
C GLN A 29 7.59 -6.09 -18.13
N CYS A 30 7.50 -4.90 -17.55
CA CYS A 30 7.01 -3.72 -18.24
C CYS A 30 7.91 -2.52 -17.96
N ASP A 31 8.06 -1.67 -18.95
CA ASP A 31 8.56 -0.32 -18.84
C ASP A 31 7.39 0.67 -18.80
N PHE A 32 7.53 1.74 -18.03
CA PHE A 32 6.56 2.82 -17.93
C PHE A 32 7.16 4.05 -18.57
N GLN A 33 6.60 4.48 -19.69
CA GLN A 33 7.10 5.62 -20.43
C GLN A 33 6.14 6.79 -20.27
N GLN A 34 6.64 7.94 -19.82
CA GLN A 34 5.84 9.15 -19.71
C GLN A 34 5.55 9.71 -21.10
N GLN A 35 4.29 10.06 -21.35
CA GLN A 35 3.93 10.78 -22.56
C GLN A 35 4.03 12.28 -22.25
N GLU A 36 4.95 12.98 -22.91
CA GLU A 36 5.06 14.44 -22.77
C GLU A 36 3.75 15.09 -23.22
N SER A 37 3.04 15.73 -22.28
CA SER A 37 1.94 16.63 -22.66
C SER A 37 2.57 17.96 -23.05
N ASN A 38 2.35 18.40 -24.30
CA ASN A 38 2.77 19.72 -24.80
C ASN A 38 2.04 20.91 -24.13
N ASP A 39 1.31 20.69 -23.03
CA ASP A 39 0.57 21.74 -22.35
C ASP A 39 1.43 22.40 -21.28
N ASP A 40 1.94 23.58 -21.64
CA ASP A 40 2.64 24.52 -20.78
C ASP A 40 1.87 24.81 -19.47
N LYS A 41 2.56 24.62 -18.34
CA LYS A 41 2.39 25.35 -17.08
C LYS A 41 1.02 25.28 -16.37
N LYS A 42 0.52 24.08 -16.11
CA LYS A 42 -0.35 23.87 -14.93
C LYS A 42 0.22 22.72 -14.09
N LYS A 43 0.22 22.90 -12.77
CA LYS A 43 0.46 21.82 -11.78
C LYS A 43 -0.53 20.69 -12.08
N GLN A 44 -0.16 19.77 -12.96
CA GLN A 44 -0.96 18.59 -13.24
C GLN A 44 -0.85 17.68 -12.01
N THR A 45 -2.00 17.43 -11.38
CA THR A 45 -2.12 16.43 -10.31
C THR A 45 -2.09 15.01 -10.84
N THR A 46 -2.17 14.83 -12.16
CA THR A 46 -2.22 13.52 -12.79
C THR A 46 -1.22 13.46 -13.94
N THR A 47 -0.28 12.52 -13.85
CA THR A 47 0.68 12.21 -14.92
C THR A 47 0.18 11.00 -15.71
N THR A 48 0.42 10.96 -17.01
CA THR A 48 -0.02 9.86 -17.89
C THR A 48 1.10 9.36 -18.80
N GLY A 49 0.97 8.14 -19.27
CA GLY A 49 1.92 7.58 -20.22
C GLY A 49 1.49 6.22 -20.76
N ILE A 50 2.45 5.48 -21.32
CA ILE A 50 2.24 4.17 -21.94
C ILE A 50 3.03 3.11 -21.18
N VAL A 51 2.40 1.96 -20.97
CA VAL A 51 3.05 0.74 -20.46
C VAL A 51 3.56 -0.06 -21.65
N VAL A 52 4.83 -0.43 -21.65
CA VAL A 52 5.47 -1.20 -22.71
C VAL A 52 5.97 -2.52 -22.14
N PRO A 53 5.36 -3.67 -22.49
CA PRO A 53 5.88 -4.97 -22.09
C PRO A 53 7.28 -5.16 -22.68
N LEU A 54 8.24 -5.58 -21.85
CA LEU A 54 9.60 -5.93 -22.29
C LEU A 54 9.60 -7.25 -23.08
N THR A 55 8.63 -8.12 -22.80
CA THR A 55 8.34 -9.33 -23.55
C THR A 55 6.94 -9.23 -24.17
N ASN A 56 6.83 -9.58 -25.45
CA ASN A 56 5.55 -9.56 -26.16
C ASN A 56 4.64 -10.75 -25.80
N ASP A 57 5.13 -11.66 -24.96
CA ASP A 57 4.45 -12.85 -24.50
C ASP A 57 4.41 -12.94 -22.97
N ILE A 58 3.33 -13.56 -22.48
CA ILE A 58 3.21 -14.10 -21.12
C ILE A 58 3.30 -15.61 -21.17
N ARG A 59 3.84 -16.18 -20.08
CA ARG A 59 4.08 -17.62 -19.96
C ARG A 59 3.48 -18.15 -18.68
N TYR A 60 2.79 -19.27 -18.77
CA TYR A 60 2.26 -19.99 -17.61
C TYR A 60 2.14 -21.48 -17.90
N THR A 61 2.08 -22.29 -16.84
CA THR A 61 1.94 -23.75 -16.97
C THR A 61 0.47 -24.17 -16.98
N GLY A 62 0.05 -24.82 -18.06
CA GLY A 62 -1.23 -25.50 -18.21
C GLY A 62 -1.14 -27.02 -17.98
N PRO A 63 -2.25 -27.75 -18.18
CA PRO A 63 -2.28 -29.21 -18.06
C PRO A 63 -1.34 -29.92 -19.04
N ASP A 64 -1.20 -29.38 -20.26
CA ASP A 64 -0.44 -29.99 -21.36
C ASP A 64 0.99 -29.44 -21.50
N GLY A 65 1.43 -28.56 -20.58
CA GLY A 65 2.77 -27.98 -20.58
C GLY A 65 2.80 -26.45 -20.51
N GLU A 66 3.87 -25.85 -21.03
CA GLU A 66 4.03 -24.40 -21.11
C GLU A 66 3.04 -23.81 -22.13
N ILE A 67 2.33 -22.77 -21.72
CA ILE A 67 1.45 -21.97 -22.57
C ILE A 67 2.08 -20.59 -22.72
N ILE A 68 2.23 -20.17 -23.98
CA ILE A 68 2.79 -18.87 -24.38
C ILE A 68 1.69 -18.10 -25.10
N LYS A 69 1.39 -16.88 -24.65
CA LYS A 69 0.31 -16.05 -25.20
C LYS A 69 0.75 -14.60 -25.34
N PRO A 70 0.31 -13.87 -26.37
CA PRO A 70 0.70 -12.48 -26.55
C PRO A 70 0.13 -11.57 -25.45
N ILE A 71 0.87 -10.51 -25.13
CA ILE A 71 0.42 -9.43 -24.25
C ILE A 71 0.72 -8.07 -24.89
N GLN A 72 -0.16 -7.11 -24.65
CA GLN A 72 0.04 -5.73 -25.07
C GLN A 72 -0.12 -4.81 -23.85
N GLY A 73 0.74 -3.81 -23.74
CA GLY A 73 0.55 -2.75 -22.76
C GLY A 73 -0.48 -1.73 -23.24
N GLY A 74 -1.03 -0.98 -22.29
CA GLY A 74 -1.95 0.13 -22.56
C GLY A 74 -1.47 1.41 -21.91
N GLU A 75 -2.39 2.30 -21.60
CA GLU A 75 -2.09 3.56 -20.93
C GLU A 75 -1.87 3.35 -19.43
N TRP A 76 -1.15 4.27 -18.81
CA TRP A 76 -1.13 4.43 -17.36
C TRP A 76 -1.44 5.87 -16.96
N SER A 77 -1.97 6.02 -15.75
CA SER A 77 -2.16 7.29 -15.09
C SER A 77 -1.73 7.19 -13.64
N LEU A 78 -1.12 8.25 -13.15
CA LEU A 78 -0.64 8.41 -11.80
C LEU A 78 -1.30 9.64 -11.20
N ASN A 79 -2.12 9.43 -10.18
CA ASN A 79 -2.71 10.53 -9.43
C ASN A 79 -1.80 10.88 -8.25
N ASN A 80 -1.13 12.03 -8.37
CA ASN A 80 -0.31 12.64 -7.33
C ASN A 80 -1.21 13.52 -6.46
N ASN A 81 -1.81 12.92 -5.43
CA ASN A 81 -2.59 13.65 -4.42
C ASN A 81 -1.65 14.40 -3.46
N SER A 82 -0.88 15.37 -3.96
CA SER A 82 0.00 16.19 -3.11
C SER A 82 -0.73 17.29 -2.35
N ASN A 83 -1.99 17.58 -2.71
CA ASN A 83 -2.75 18.72 -2.18
C ASN A 83 -3.76 18.35 -1.09
N ASP A 84 -3.99 17.06 -0.86
CA ASP A 84 -4.92 16.61 0.17
C ASP A 84 -4.11 16.23 1.41
N SER A 85 -4.15 17.07 2.44
CA SER A 85 -3.38 16.95 3.69
C SER A 85 -3.64 15.66 4.47
N GLN A 86 -4.45 14.74 3.94
CA GLN A 86 -4.86 13.47 4.52
C GLN A 86 -4.42 12.24 3.70
N SER A 87 -3.92 12.39 2.46
CA SER A 87 -3.47 11.22 1.68
C SER A 87 -2.15 11.47 0.93
N ASN A 88 -1.03 11.20 1.60
CA ASN A 88 0.32 11.16 1.00
C ASN A 88 0.53 9.88 0.16
N LYS A 89 -0.44 9.50 -0.67
CA LYS A 89 -0.43 8.25 -1.44
C LYS A 89 -0.57 8.57 -2.91
N ASN A 90 0.33 8.03 -3.73
CA ASN A 90 0.25 8.17 -5.18
C ASN A 90 -0.53 6.97 -5.73
N GLU A 91 -1.63 7.21 -6.42
CA GLU A 91 -2.48 6.14 -6.96
C GLU A 91 -2.11 5.87 -8.41
N LEU A 92 -1.62 4.65 -8.69
CA LEU A 92 -1.29 4.20 -10.03
C LEU A 92 -2.46 3.41 -10.61
N SER A 93 -2.88 3.76 -11.82
CA SER A 93 -3.77 2.96 -12.66
C SER A 93 -3.07 2.66 -13.98
N PHE A 94 -3.12 1.42 -14.48
CA PHE A 94 -2.64 1.11 -15.82
C PHE A 94 -3.41 -0.02 -16.47
N TYR A 95 -3.27 -0.15 -17.79
CA TYR A 95 -3.99 -1.14 -18.58
C TYR A 95 -3.05 -2.15 -19.22
N MET A 96 -3.49 -3.40 -19.26
CA MET A 96 -2.87 -4.49 -20.03
C MET A 96 -3.94 -5.17 -20.87
N ASN A 97 -3.62 -5.47 -22.12
CA ASN A 97 -4.50 -6.10 -23.08
C ASN A 97 -4.00 -7.51 -23.41
N PHE A 98 -4.94 -8.44 -23.53
CA PHE A 98 -4.72 -9.84 -23.85
C PHE A 98 -5.41 -10.17 -25.17
N PRO A 99 -4.69 -10.12 -26.31
CA PRO A 99 -5.28 -10.34 -27.64
C PRO A 99 -5.84 -11.75 -27.82
N GLU A 100 -5.25 -12.73 -27.14
CA GLU A 100 -5.69 -14.12 -27.15
C GLU A 100 -6.28 -14.54 -25.81
N GLU A 101 -7.15 -15.54 -25.86
CA GLU A 101 -7.78 -16.11 -24.69
C GLU A 101 -6.74 -16.77 -23.77
N LEU A 102 -6.87 -16.53 -22.46
CA LEU A 102 -6.08 -17.18 -21.42
C LEU A 102 -6.97 -18.12 -20.63
N ILE A 103 -6.60 -19.40 -20.59
CA ILE A 103 -7.35 -20.42 -19.86
C ILE A 103 -6.40 -21.17 -18.93
N ARG A 104 -6.76 -21.22 -17.65
CA ARG A 104 -6.17 -22.17 -16.71
C ARG A 104 -7.25 -22.75 -15.82
N ARG A 105 -7.57 -24.02 -16.06
CA ARG A 105 -8.65 -24.76 -15.38
C ARG A 105 -9.99 -24.03 -15.56
N ASP A 106 -10.55 -23.46 -14.49
CA ASP A 106 -11.82 -22.74 -14.50
C ASP A 106 -11.67 -21.21 -14.56
N VAL A 107 -10.43 -20.69 -14.63
CA VAL A 107 -10.17 -19.26 -14.84
C VAL A 107 -10.01 -19.01 -16.33
N ILE A 108 -10.89 -18.18 -16.89
CA ILE A 108 -10.92 -17.82 -18.32
C ILE A 108 -10.89 -16.30 -18.45
N ILE A 109 -9.94 -15.79 -19.24
CA ILE A 109 -9.87 -14.40 -19.69
C ILE A 109 -10.06 -14.42 -21.20
N ASN A 110 -11.18 -13.86 -21.67
CA ASN A 110 -11.54 -13.89 -23.07
C ASN A 110 -10.51 -13.13 -23.94
N ALA A 111 -10.39 -13.54 -25.20
CA ALA A 111 -9.60 -12.82 -26.19
C ALA A 111 -10.08 -11.36 -26.33
N GLY A 112 -9.13 -10.42 -26.42
CA GLY A 112 -9.39 -8.98 -26.47
C GLY A 112 -9.76 -8.35 -25.12
N ALA A 113 -9.62 -9.08 -24.01
CA ALA A 113 -9.89 -8.53 -22.69
C ALA A 113 -8.85 -7.47 -22.31
N ILE A 114 -9.36 -6.35 -21.77
CA ILE A 114 -8.54 -5.29 -21.18
C ILE A 114 -8.66 -5.38 -19.66
N LEU A 115 -7.52 -5.53 -19.01
CA LEU A 115 -7.41 -5.50 -17.56
C LEU A 115 -6.93 -4.13 -17.12
N ARG A 116 -7.64 -3.55 -16.16
CA ARG A 116 -7.19 -2.36 -15.43
C ARG A 116 -6.53 -2.81 -14.13
N LEU A 117 -5.34 -2.31 -13.87
CA LEU A 117 -4.56 -2.57 -12.68
C LEU A 117 -4.49 -1.30 -11.85
N GLU A 118 -4.90 -1.38 -10.59
CA GLU A 118 -4.88 -0.25 -9.66
C GLU A 118 -3.96 -0.57 -8.48
N GLY A 119 -3.09 0.35 -8.09
CA GLY A 119 -2.17 0.18 -6.98
C GLY A 119 -1.79 1.50 -6.32
N ILE A 120 -1.04 1.40 -5.23
CA ILE A 120 -0.54 2.55 -4.48
C ILE A 120 0.98 2.52 -4.55
N MET A 121 1.58 3.68 -4.82
CA MET A 121 3.01 3.90 -4.75
C MET A 121 3.32 4.90 -3.63
N TYR A 122 4.49 4.73 -3.04
CA TYR A 122 5.03 5.64 -2.04
C TYR A 122 6.41 6.11 -2.49
N SER A 123 6.66 7.42 -2.52
CA SER A 123 8.01 7.91 -2.73
C SER A 123 8.89 7.67 -1.51
N THR A 124 10.20 7.66 -1.72
CA THR A 124 11.17 7.53 -0.63
C THR A 124 11.02 8.64 0.41
N THR A 125 10.82 9.89 -0.02
CA THR A 125 10.56 11.03 0.87
C THR A 125 9.28 10.82 1.69
N GLN A 126 8.18 10.37 1.06
CA GLN A 126 6.91 10.11 1.77
C GLN A 126 7.08 9.04 2.86
N LEU A 127 7.78 7.94 2.57
CA LEU A 127 8.02 6.89 3.57
C LEU A 127 8.91 7.38 4.71
N LYS A 128 9.95 8.20 4.42
CA LYS A 128 10.81 8.82 5.44
C LYS A 128 10.00 9.74 6.36
N GLU A 129 9.11 10.55 5.81
CA GLU A 129 8.23 11.43 6.58
C GLU A 129 7.28 10.62 7.47
N MET A 130 6.60 9.61 6.92
CA MET A 130 5.71 8.72 7.70
C MET A 130 6.46 7.99 8.83
N ASN A 131 7.69 7.54 8.58
CA ASN A 131 8.54 6.93 9.60
C ASN A 131 8.91 7.93 10.70
N THR A 132 9.33 9.13 10.33
CA THR A 132 9.68 10.20 11.28
C THR A 132 8.49 10.57 12.16
N ASN A 133 7.31 10.72 11.56
CA ASN A 133 6.06 10.99 12.28
C ASN A 133 5.70 9.87 13.25
N PHE A 134 5.88 8.61 12.83
CA PHE A 134 5.66 7.46 13.69
C PHE A 134 6.62 7.42 14.89
N TYR A 135 7.93 7.58 14.66
CA TYR A 135 8.91 7.54 15.75
C TYR A 135 8.70 8.69 16.73
N THR A 136 8.44 9.89 16.23
CA THR A 136 8.09 11.05 17.08
C THR A 136 6.86 10.76 17.94
N ALA A 137 5.79 10.18 17.37
CA ALA A 137 4.59 9.83 18.13
C ALA A 137 4.85 8.69 19.14
N ARG A 138 5.72 7.75 18.79
CA ARG A 138 6.15 6.66 19.68
C ARG A 138 6.92 7.19 20.88
N ASP A 139 7.82 8.13 20.68
CA ASP A 139 8.61 8.75 21.75
C ASP A 139 7.68 9.56 22.67
N GLN A 140 6.72 10.31 22.11
CA GLN A 140 5.66 10.98 22.90
C GLN A 140 4.85 9.99 23.76
N LYS A 141 4.52 8.81 23.24
CA LYS A 141 3.85 7.76 24.02
C LYS A 141 4.76 7.21 25.12
N TRP A 142 6.05 7.02 24.82
CA TRP A 142 7.02 6.53 25.77
C TRP A 142 7.15 7.50 26.96
N ASP A 143 7.35 8.78 26.68
CA ASP A 143 7.47 9.84 27.70
C ASP A 143 6.21 9.90 28.59
N ALA A 144 5.01 9.89 27.99
CA ALA A 144 3.75 9.85 28.74
C ALA A 144 3.62 8.59 29.62
N GLY A 145 4.15 7.46 29.15
CA GLY A 145 4.20 6.21 29.91
C GLY A 145 5.18 6.27 31.08
N GLU A 146 6.37 6.84 30.88
CA GLU A 146 7.35 7.06 31.94
C GLU A 146 6.82 8.00 33.02
N GLU A 147 6.14 9.08 32.64
CA GLU A 147 5.51 10.00 33.57
C GLU A 147 4.48 9.32 34.47
N LEU A 148 3.71 8.36 33.95
CA LEU A 148 2.72 7.59 34.71
C LEU A 148 3.41 6.54 35.59
N ASN A 149 4.39 5.82 35.04
CA ASN A 149 5.18 4.84 35.79
C ASN A 149 5.94 5.50 36.95
N SER A 150 6.43 6.72 36.78
CA SER A 150 7.08 7.48 37.85
C SER A 150 6.15 7.74 39.04
N ILE A 151 4.86 8.04 38.79
CA ILE A 151 3.85 8.19 39.85
C ILE A 151 3.59 6.85 40.53
N GLU A 152 3.49 5.76 39.76
CA GLU A 152 3.27 4.44 40.33
C GLU A 152 4.46 3.97 41.19
N LYS A 153 5.69 4.20 40.74
CA LYS A 153 6.91 3.93 41.52
C LYS A 153 6.95 4.74 42.82
N ARG A 154 6.59 6.03 42.79
CA ARG A 154 6.49 6.88 43.99
C ARG A 154 5.44 6.33 44.97
N ARG A 155 4.27 5.94 44.48
CA ARG A 155 3.17 5.38 45.30
C ARG A 155 3.52 4.04 45.96
N THR A 156 4.25 3.21 45.22
CA THR A 156 4.70 1.86 45.64
C THR A 156 6.06 1.87 46.35
N ALA A 157 6.67 3.05 46.52
CA ALA A 157 7.94 3.19 47.21
C ALA A 157 7.84 2.64 48.65
N PRO A 158 8.90 1.98 49.13
CA PRO A 158 8.94 1.46 50.49
C PRO A 158 8.83 2.61 51.50
N LEU A 159 8.29 2.31 52.68
CA LEU A 159 8.25 3.27 53.78
C LEU A 159 9.68 3.68 54.15
N LYS A 160 9.88 4.96 54.45
CA LYS A 160 11.14 5.47 55.01
C LYS A 160 10.94 5.75 56.50
N TRP A 161 11.94 5.42 57.30
CA TRP A 161 11.92 5.71 58.73
C TRP A 161 12.10 7.20 58.96
N ASN A 162 11.16 7.84 59.68
CA ASN A 162 11.27 9.23 60.07
C ASN A 162 11.75 9.33 61.54
N PRO A 163 13.02 9.72 61.80
CA PRO A 163 13.56 9.78 63.16
C PRO A 163 12.93 10.88 64.02
N ASN A 164 12.38 11.93 63.41
CA ASN A 164 11.75 13.03 64.14
C ASN A 164 10.35 12.67 64.66
N GLN A 165 9.69 11.70 64.04
CA GLN A 165 8.34 11.24 64.42
C GLN A 165 8.32 9.80 64.95
N ASN A 166 9.48 9.11 64.99
CA ASN A 166 9.63 7.73 65.43
C ASN A 166 8.65 6.74 64.76
N LYS A 167 8.38 6.93 63.46
CA LYS A 167 7.49 6.07 62.67
C LYS A 167 7.98 5.90 61.24
N TRP A 168 7.55 4.80 60.62
CA TRP A 168 7.67 4.56 59.20
C TRP A 168 6.64 5.38 58.45
N GLU A 169 7.07 6.23 57.52
CA GLU A 169 6.20 7.08 56.74
C GLU A 169 6.40 6.84 55.25
N LYS A 170 5.31 6.96 54.48
CA LYS A 170 5.42 7.12 53.03
C LYS A 170 5.92 8.53 52.77
N GLU A 171 6.94 8.65 51.93
CA GLU A 171 7.36 9.92 51.39
C GLU A 171 6.20 10.50 50.57
N SER A 172 5.56 11.56 51.06
CA SER A 172 4.44 12.20 50.38
C SER A 172 4.98 13.15 49.32
N PHE A 173 4.82 12.82 48.04
CA PHE A 173 5.20 13.70 46.95
C PHE A 173 4.08 14.71 46.66
N PRO A 174 4.35 16.03 46.61
CA PRO A 174 3.32 17.06 46.44
C PRO A 174 2.58 16.98 45.10
N GLU A 175 3.07 16.21 44.13
CA GLU A 175 2.49 16.06 42.79
C GLU A 175 1.52 14.86 42.65
N ASP A 176 1.33 14.06 43.71
CA ASP A 176 0.53 12.81 43.66
C ASP A 176 -1.00 13.06 43.81
N THR A 177 -1.51 14.15 43.23
CA THR A 177 -2.96 14.44 43.25
C THR A 177 -3.68 13.58 42.20
N ILE A 178 -4.88 13.10 42.52
CA ILE A 178 -5.76 12.32 41.62
C ILE A 178 -5.92 13.02 40.26
N LEU A 179 -6.02 14.35 40.24
CA LEU A 179 -6.13 15.16 39.02
C LEU A 179 -4.90 15.07 38.12
N VAL A 180 -3.69 15.13 38.69
CA VAL A 180 -2.42 15.01 37.94
C VAL A 180 -2.31 13.63 37.30
N ARG A 181 -2.71 12.59 38.03
CA ARG A 181 -2.77 11.22 37.50
C ARG A 181 -3.77 11.10 36.36
N LEU A 182 -5.00 11.60 36.53
CA LEU A 182 -6.01 11.59 35.47
C LEU A 182 -5.51 12.32 34.22
N GLN A 183 -4.86 13.47 34.38
CA GLN A 183 -4.26 14.22 33.28
C GLN A 183 -3.21 13.37 32.54
N LYS A 184 -2.28 12.72 33.25
CA LYS A 184 -1.27 11.85 32.63
C LYS A 184 -1.88 10.62 31.95
N GLU A 185 -2.88 9.98 32.55
CA GLU A 185 -3.64 8.89 31.92
C GLU A 185 -4.34 9.35 30.62
N THR A 186 -4.91 10.56 30.60
CA THR A 186 -5.51 11.11 29.38
C THR A 186 -4.47 11.44 28.31
N ASN A 187 -3.29 11.93 28.68
CA ASN A 187 -2.19 12.18 27.75
C ASN A 187 -1.70 10.87 27.12
N LEU A 188 -1.52 9.82 27.92
CA LEU A 188 -1.15 8.50 27.41
C LEU A 188 -2.20 7.99 26.41
N LYS A 189 -3.49 8.05 26.74
CA LYS A 189 -4.56 7.63 25.83
C LYS A 189 -4.58 8.41 24.51
N ARG A 190 -4.33 9.73 24.55
CA ARG A 190 -4.23 10.56 23.34
C ARG A 190 -3.03 10.15 22.48
N ALA A 191 -1.88 9.88 23.09
CA ALA A 191 -0.70 9.40 22.38
C ALA A 191 -0.95 8.02 21.74
N GLU A 192 -1.65 7.12 22.43
CA GLU A 192 -2.06 5.82 21.90
C GLU A 192 -2.99 5.94 20.70
N GLN A 193 -3.98 6.84 20.79
CA GLN A 193 -4.89 7.12 19.68
C GLN A 193 -4.13 7.66 18.46
N LYS A 194 -3.22 8.62 18.67
CA LYS A 194 -2.37 9.17 17.60
C LYS A 194 -1.53 8.09 16.90
N ILE A 195 -0.92 7.18 17.66
CA ILE A 195 -0.19 6.04 17.07
C ILE A 195 -1.12 5.11 16.28
N LYS A 196 -2.34 4.89 16.77
CA LYS A 196 -3.32 4.06 16.07
C LYS A 196 -3.72 4.69 14.73
N GLU A 197 -3.93 6.00 14.69
CA GLU A 197 -4.22 6.76 13.47
C GLU A 197 -3.03 6.68 12.49
N ILE A 198 -1.80 6.95 12.96
CA ILE A 198 -0.58 6.84 12.13
C ILE A 198 -0.41 5.41 11.58
N ASN A 199 -0.67 4.37 12.38
CA ASN A 199 -0.57 2.98 11.93
C ASN A 199 -1.63 2.58 10.90
N GLN A 200 -2.75 3.30 10.80
CA GLN A 200 -3.74 3.07 9.75
C GLN A 200 -3.29 3.67 8.41
N GLU A 201 -2.53 4.76 8.45
CA GLU A 201 -2.04 5.46 7.26
C GLU A 201 -0.73 4.88 6.73
N ARG A 202 0.20 4.56 7.65
CA ARG A 202 1.52 4.04 7.35
C ARG A 202 1.44 2.61 6.79
N PRO A 203 2.04 2.33 5.63
CA PRO A 203 2.12 0.97 5.13
C PRO A 203 3.01 0.10 6.02
N ASN A 204 2.63 -1.18 6.17
CA ASN A 204 3.52 -2.16 6.80
C ASN A 204 4.72 -2.41 5.86
N PRO A 205 5.97 -2.45 6.36
CA PRO A 205 7.13 -2.78 5.53
C PRO A 205 7.00 -4.09 4.75
N LYS A 206 6.21 -5.06 5.23
CA LYS A 206 5.95 -6.32 4.53
C LYS A 206 4.99 -6.18 3.34
N ASP A 207 4.20 -5.11 3.32
CA ASP A 207 3.18 -4.82 2.31
C ASP A 207 3.70 -3.86 1.23
N ILE A 208 4.99 -3.54 1.19
CA ILE A 208 5.64 -2.74 0.13
C ILE A 208 6.68 -3.56 -0.62
N SER A 209 7.09 -3.11 -1.80
CA SER A 209 8.18 -3.69 -2.58
C SER A 209 9.44 -3.77 -1.72
N LEU A 210 10.25 -4.81 -1.97
CA LEU A 210 11.50 -5.00 -1.22
C LEU A 210 12.48 -3.88 -1.57
N ASP A 211 12.55 -3.57 -2.85
CA ASP A 211 13.42 -2.54 -3.38
C ASP A 211 12.62 -1.36 -3.95
N CYS A 212 13.30 -0.23 -4.09
CA CYS A 212 12.80 0.93 -4.82
C CYS A 212 13.43 1.01 -6.21
N GLY A 213 12.77 1.77 -7.07
CA GLY A 213 13.32 2.16 -8.36
C GLY A 213 12.65 3.43 -8.89
N PRO A 214 13.26 4.06 -9.91
CA PRO A 214 12.74 5.28 -10.49
C PRO A 214 11.37 5.04 -11.12
N PHE A 215 10.48 6.03 -11.03
CA PHE A 215 9.19 5.99 -11.72
C PHE A 215 8.85 7.35 -12.36
N PRO A 216 8.42 7.37 -13.64
CA PRO A 216 8.15 8.61 -14.34
C PRO A 216 7.07 9.46 -13.66
N GLY A 217 7.31 10.76 -13.57
CA GLY A 217 6.35 11.71 -12.99
C GLY A 217 6.33 11.78 -11.47
N ILE A 218 7.25 11.08 -10.80
CA ILE A 218 7.63 11.31 -9.40
C ILE A 218 8.99 11.98 -9.40
N VAL A 219 9.19 13.00 -8.58
CA VAL A 219 10.48 13.69 -8.43
C VAL A 219 10.82 13.66 -6.94
N ASP A 220 12.02 13.20 -6.61
CA ASP A 220 12.54 13.27 -5.25
C ASP A 220 13.21 14.64 -4.99
N ASP A 221 13.44 14.97 -3.71
CA ASP A 221 13.90 16.30 -3.27
C ASP A 221 15.23 16.77 -3.90
N ASP A 222 16.00 15.86 -4.49
CA ASP A 222 17.30 16.14 -5.09
C ASP A 222 17.20 16.77 -6.50
N GLY A 223 16.00 16.91 -7.07
CA GLY A 223 15.72 17.70 -8.28
C GLY A 223 16.26 17.13 -9.60
N ASP A 224 17.10 16.11 -9.56
CA ASP A 224 17.72 15.46 -10.72
C ASP A 224 17.10 14.07 -10.97
N GLY A 225 15.96 14.03 -11.68
CA GLY A 225 15.41 12.79 -12.27
C GLY A 225 14.17 12.19 -11.59
N ASP A 226 13.77 11.02 -12.10
CA ASP A 226 12.64 10.23 -11.61
C ASP A 226 12.91 9.73 -10.19
N GLY A 227 12.06 10.09 -9.24
CA GLY A 227 12.17 9.71 -7.83
C GLY A 227 11.99 8.21 -7.61
N ASP A 228 12.71 7.69 -6.62
CA ASP A 228 12.67 6.28 -6.24
C ASP A 228 11.36 5.99 -5.48
N VAL A 229 10.56 5.05 -6.01
CA VAL A 229 9.26 4.65 -5.44
C VAL A 229 9.25 3.21 -4.95
N TYR A 230 8.38 2.96 -3.96
CA TYR A 230 8.01 1.64 -3.49
C TYR A 230 6.56 1.34 -3.89
N PHE A 231 6.33 0.13 -4.39
CA PHE A 231 4.99 -0.34 -4.74
C PHE A 231 4.33 -1.03 -3.57
N ARG A 232 3.10 -0.67 -3.25
CA ARG A 232 2.30 -1.46 -2.30
C ARG A 232 1.95 -2.81 -2.91
N LYS A 233 2.29 -3.89 -2.22
CA LYS A 233 1.84 -5.25 -2.52
C LYS A 233 0.32 -5.31 -2.31
N LYS A 234 -0.38 -6.04 -3.19
CA LYS A 234 -1.86 -6.18 -3.23
C LYS A 234 -2.61 -5.04 -3.95
N GLY A 235 -2.10 -4.61 -5.10
CA GLY A 235 -2.91 -3.88 -6.06
C GLY A 235 -4.09 -4.71 -6.57
N LYS A 236 -5.11 -4.07 -7.12
CA LYS A 236 -6.34 -4.72 -7.63
C LYS A 236 -6.24 -4.93 -9.13
N VAL A 237 -6.72 -6.07 -9.60
CA VAL A 237 -6.92 -6.35 -11.03
C VAL A 237 -8.41 -6.29 -11.30
N LEU A 238 -8.82 -5.39 -12.18
CA LEU A 238 -10.20 -5.18 -12.59
C LEU A 238 -10.38 -5.59 -14.05
N LEU A 239 -11.45 -6.32 -14.33
CA LEU A 239 -11.86 -6.61 -15.70
C LEU A 239 -12.70 -5.43 -16.22
N GLN A 240 -12.25 -4.80 -17.30
CA GLN A 240 -13.05 -3.80 -17.99
C GLN A 240 -14.03 -4.54 -18.92
N SER A 241 -15.33 -4.40 -18.70
CA SER A 241 -16.34 -4.99 -19.57
C SER A 241 -16.28 -4.29 -20.93
N GLY A 242 -15.60 -4.91 -21.90
CA GLY A 242 -15.61 -4.52 -23.30
C GLY A 242 -16.89 -5.06 -23.96
N GLY A 243 -17.78 -4.17 -24.38
CA GLY A 243 -18.96 -4.56 -25.14
C GLY A 243 -18.61 -5.06 -26.53
N ASN A 244 -18.66 -6.38 -26.74
CA ASN A 244 -19.33 -7.06 -27.87
C ASN A 244 -19.00 -8.56 -27.89
N GLY A 245 -20.04 -9.41 -27.85
CA GLY A 245 -19.97 -10.78 -28.36
C GLY A 245 -20.29 -11.91 -27.36
N GLY A 246 -21.58 -12.23 -27.19
CA GLY A 246 -22.02 -13.48 -26.57
C GLY A 246 -23.37 -13.38 -25.86
N ILE A 247 -24.24 -14.37 -26.09
CA ILE A 247 -25.67 -14.45 -25.70
C ILE A 247 -25.92 -14.37 -24.17
N PHE A 248 -24.88 -14.24 -23.34
CA PHE A 248 -24.93 -14.28 -21.88
C PHE A 248 -24.32 -13.06 -21.15
N GLY A 249 -24.29 -11.86 -21.74
CA GLY A 249 -23.49 -10.77 -21.15
C GLY A 249 -23.96 -9.34 -21.34
N GLN A 250 -25.28 -9.06 -21.41
CA GLN A 250 -25.77 -7.69 -21.34
C GLN A 250 -25.76 -7.17 -19.89
N TRP A 251 -24.56 -7.09 -19.30
CA TRP A 251 -24.35 -6.54 -17.96
C TRP A 251 -23.68 -5.18 -18.08
N SER A 252 -24.27 -4.20 -17.39
CA SER A 252 -24.03 -2.77 -17.48
C SER A 252 -22.59 -2.36 -17.78
N ILE A 253 -22.46 -1.43 -18.74
CA ILE A 253 -21.25 -0.77 -19.26
C ILE A 253 -20.37 -0.12 -18.15
N ASN A 254 -20.83 -0.10 -16.89
CA ASN A 254 -20.19 0.57 -15.76
C ASN A 254 -19.79 -0.35 -14.59
N LYS A 255 -19.96 -1.68 -14.67
CA LYS A 255 -19.56 -2.57 -13.57
C LYS A 255 -18.14 -3.11 -13.78
N GLN A 256 -17.15 -2.44 -13.18
CA GLN A 256 -15.81 -3.00 -13.01
C GLN A 256 -15.87 -4.12 -11.97
N CYS A 257 -15.37 -5.31 -12.33
CA CYS A 257 -15.32 -6.47 -11.42
C CYS A 257 -13.88 -6.68 -10.98
N VAL A 258 -13.63 -6.79 -9.66
CA VAL A 258 -12.31 -7.17 -9.13
C VAL A 258 -12.14 -8.67 -9.34
N ILE A 259 -11.14 -9.06 -10.11
CA ILE A 259 -10.89 -10.45 -10.51
C ILE A 259 -9.56 -11.00 -9.99
N GLY A 260 -8.81 -10.19 -9.23
CA GLY A 260 -7.55 -10.64 -8.64
C GLY A 260 -6.72 -9.51 -8.04
N THR A 261 -5.48 -9.85 -7.72
CA THR A 261 -4.51 -8.93 -7.16
C THR A 261 -3.21 -8.90 -7.97
N TRP A 262 -2.47 -7.81 -7.85
CA TRP A 262 -1.15 -7.68 -8.44
C TRP A 262 -0.15 -7.09 -7.43
N SER A 263 1.11 -7.34 -7.73
CA SER A 263 2.26 -6.78 -7.05
C SER A 263 3.34 -6.59 -8.10
N ALA A 264 4.19 -5.60 -7.89
CA ALA A 264 5.37 -5.37 -8.70
C ALA A 264 6.57 -5.18 -7.77
N GLU A 265 7.74 -5.49 -8.31
CA GLU A 265 9.03 -5.13 -7.77
C GLU A 265 9.71 -4.31 -8.87
N PRO A 266 10.24 -3.11 -8.57
CA PRO A 266 11.02 -2.34 -9.53
C PRO A 266 12.18 -3.18 -10.07
N ILE A 267 12.44 -3.11 -11.37
CA ILE A 267 13.63 -3.73 -11.96
C ILE A 267 14.78 -2.76 -11.73
N ASN A 268 15.67 -3.08 -10.80
CA ASN A 268 16.85 -2.29 -10.53
C ASN A 268 18.13 -3.12 -10.73
N ASP A 269 19.14 -2.50 -11.36
CA ASP A 269 20.50 -3.05 -11.44
C ASP A 269 21.36 -2.59 -10.24
N LYS A 270 20.74 -1.92 -9.25
CA LYS A 270 21.42 -1.44 -8.06
C LYS A 270 21.78 -2.67 -7.18
N PRO A 271 23.04 -2.82 -6.73
CA PRO A 271 23.41 -3.92 -5.85
C PRO A 271 22.58 -3.86 -4.56
N LEU A 272 21.99 -4.99 -4.17
CA LEU A 272 21.20 -5.13 -2.94
C LEU A 272 21.98 -4.60 -1.73
N SER A 273 21.61 -3.42 -1.24
CA SER A 273 22.08 -2.92 0.05
C SER A 273 21.08 -3.35 1.12
N TYR A 274 21.44 -4.38 1.89
CA TYR A 274 20.69 -4.74 3.10
C TYR A 274 20.80 -3.57 4.10
N TYR A 275 19.69 -2.90 4.40
CA TYR A 275 19.54 -1.94 5.49
C TYR A 275 18.57 -2.46 6.54
#